data_AF-A0A1W1VUS3-F1
#
_entry.id   AF-A0A1W1VUS3-F1
#
_cell.length_a   1.000
_cell.length_b   1.000
_cell.length_c   1.000
_cell.angle_alpha   90.00
_cell.angle_beta   90.00
_cell.angle_gamma   90.00
#
_symmetry.space_group_name_H-M   'P 1'
#
loop_
_entity.id
_entity.type
_entity.pdbx_description
1 polymer ?
#
loop_
_entity_poly.entity_id
_entity_poly.type
_entity_poly.pdbx_seq_one_letter_code
_entity_poly.pdbx_strand_id
1 'polypeptide(L)'
;MTAEFSAPGQVLLSGPMPRFGLPRYLGRQVQGAPDATLGIFGHVVCPAVLSPSLLAHVPRTAIIRDFHCVTTWTAPGVHWEGWQFSDVWAAFLAELARPDVTHVMVSGHDGYRACVPLEELMRADVLLADHMNGKPLTPAHGAPLRLIAPQLYGYKNIKHLRRLELLPAPVSSRVGRLLSHPRGRVDLEERSGTGVSRFWRWMYRTQVSGYLCGARALSEHSHPITRP
;
A
#
# COMPACT_ATOMS: atom_id res chain seq x y z
N MET A 1 23.97 -9.28 8.35
CA MET A 1 23.99 -7.89 8.85
C MET A 1 23.19 -7.02 7.90
N THR A 2 21.87 -7.00 8.06
CA THR A 2 20.99 -6.11 7.28
C THR A 2 21.09 -4.72 7.90
N ALA A 3 21.54 -3.74 7.14
CA ALA A 3 21.54 -2.34 7.56
C ALA A 3 20.14 -2.01 8.10
N GLU A 4 20.04 -1.70 9.39
CA GLU A 4 18.81 -1.20 10.01
C GLU A 4 18.43 0.07 9.27
N PHE A 5 17.43 -0.04 8.41
CA PHE A 5 16.80 1.09 7.76
C PHE A 5 16.09 1.91 8.85
N SER A 6 16.81 2.87 9.43
CA SER A 6 16.24 3.80 10.41
C SER A 6 15.39 4.82 9.66
N ALA A 7 14.08 4.57 9.54
CA ALA A 7 13.12 5.51 8.98
C ALA A 7 13.10 6.82 9.80
N PRO A 8 13.65 7.93 9.29
CA PRO A 8 13.87 9.12 10.10
C PRO A 8 12.54 9.77 10.54
N GLY A 9 12.51 10.20 11.80
CA GLY A 9 11.34 10.85 12.38
C GLY A 9 10.15 9.94 12.68
N GLN A 10 10.37 8.63 12.78
CA GLN A 10 9.34 7.64 13.12
C GLN A 10 9.38 7.23 14.59
N VAL A 11 8.20 6.94 15.16
CA VAL A 11 8.04 6.31 16.47
C VAL A 11 7.74 4.83 16.25
N LEU A 12 8.56 3.94 16.81
CA LEU A 12 8.33 2.50 16.73
C LEU A 12 7.12 2.10 17.59
N LEU A 13 6.22 1.30 17.02
CA LEU A 13 5.10 0.73 17.73
C LEU A 13 5.54 -0.48 18.56
N SER A 14 5.11 -0.53 19.81
CA SER A 14 5.32 -1.67 20.72
C SER A 14 4.23 -2.76 20.62
N GLY A 15 3.28 -2.64 19.68
CA GLY A 15 2.11 -3.51 19.56
C GLY A 15 1.71 -3.79 18.11
N PRO A 16 0.61 -4.53 17.88
CA PRO A 16 0.19 -4.90 16.53
C PRO A 16 -0.06 -3.66 15.67
N MET A 17 0.22 -3.79 14.38
CA MET A 17 -0.08 -2.73 13.42
C MET A 17 -1.58 -2.41 13.45
N PRO A 18 -1.99 -1.17 13.76
CA PRO A 18 -3.39 -0.84 13.92
C PRO A 18 -4.09 -0.73 12.55
N ARG A 19 -5.42 -0.69 12.56
CA ARG A 19 -6.18 -0.28 11.37
C ARG A 19 -5.92 1.19 11.10
N PHE A 20 -5.32 1.51 9.95
CA PHE A 20 -5.00 2.88 9.56
C PHE A 20 -5.63 3.25 8.21
N GLY A 21 -5.70 4.55 7.94
CA GLY A 21 -6.31 5.13 6.74
C GLY A 21 -6.78 6.56 6.98
N LEU A 22 -7.15 7.27 5.91
CA LEU A 22 -7.79 8.58 6.04
C LEU A 22 -9.23 8.39 6.55
N PRO A 23 -9.77 9.32 7.36
CA PRO A 23 -11.13 9.21 7.93
C PRO A 23 -12.21 8.85 6.92
N ARG A 24 -12.15 9.44 5.72
CA ARG A 24 -13.10 9.19 4.61
C ARG A 24 -13.13 7.72 4.14
N TYR A 25 -12.03 6.98 4.27
CA TYR A 25 -11.92 5.58 3.84
C TYR A 25 -11.97 4.60 5.02
N LEU A 26 -11.68 5.05 6.25
CA LEU A 26 -11.70 4.19 7.44
C LEU A 26 -13.05 3.51 7.67
N GLY A 27 -14.16 4.21 7.42
CA GLY A 27 -15.52 3.67 7.58
C GLY A 27 -16.06 2.90 6.37
N ARG A 28 -15.34 2.86 5.24
CA ARG A 28 -15.81 2.14 4.05
C ARG A 28 -15.55 0.66 4.22
N GLN A 29 -16.64 -0.10 4.30
CA GLN A 29 -16.60 -1.56 4.23
C GLN A 29 -16.62 -1.95 2.76
N VAL A 30 -15.67 -2.78 2.35
CA VAL A 30 -15.74 -3.45 1.05
C VAL A 30 -16.85 -4.51 1.17
N GLN A 31 -17.89 -4.38 0.35
CA GLN A 31 -19.02 -5.31 0.36
C GLN A 31 -18.63 -6.61 -0.35
N GLY A 32 -18.90 -7.76 0.29
CA GLY A 32 -18.46 -9.08 -0.15
C GLY A 32 -16.98 -9.35 0.16
N ALA A 33 -16.57 -10.61 0.18
CA ALA A 33 -15.16 -10.93 0.03
C ALA A 33 -14.87 -10.81 -1.46
N PRO A 34 -14.26 -9.71 -1.96
CA PRO A 34 -13.91 -9.67 -3.35
C PRO A 34 -12.92 -10.82 -3.59
N ASP A 35 -13.08 -11.55 -4.69
CA ASP A 35 -12.02 -12.45 -5.14
C ASP A 35 -10.76 -11.61 -5.39
N ALA A 36 -9.57 -12.22 -5.31
CA ALA A 36 -8.29 -11.55 -5.59
C ALA A 36 -8.10 -11.26 -7.11
N THR A 37 -9.13 -10.71 -7.74
CA THR A 37 -9.22 -10.37 -9.14
C THR A 37 -8.72 -8.95 -9.35
N LEU A 38 -7.74 -8.78 -10.22
CA LEU A 38 -7.05 -7.52 -10.46
C LEU A 38 -7.29 -7.04 -11.90
N GLY A 39 -8.02 -5.94 -12.05
CA GLY A 39 -8.24 -5.33 -13.36
C GLY A 39 -7.03 -4.53 -13.84
N ILE A 40 -6.60 -4.76 -15.08
CA ILE A 40 -5.47 -4.08 -15.73
C ILE A 40 -5.98 -3.26 -16.91
N PHE A 41 -5.72 -1.96 -16.91
CA PHE A 41 -6.18 -1.05 -17.96
C PHE A 41 -5.28 0.18 -18.11
N GLY A 42 -5.69 1.12 -18.97
CA GLY A 42 -4.96 2.36 -19.22
C GLY A 42 -4.03 2.22 -20.42
N HIS A 43 -2.74 2.45 -20.21
CA HIS A 43 -1.72 2.44 -21.24
C HIS A 43 -1.23 1.03 -21.57
N VAL A 44 -2.16 0.22 -22.08
CA VAL A 44 -1.98 -1.19 -22.43
C VAL A 44 -2.39 -1.44 -23.89
N VAL A 45 -1.92 -2.56 -24.45
CA VAL A 45 -2.35 -3.03 -25.78
C VAL A 45 -3.81 -3.49 -25.73
N CYS A 46 -4.17 -4.27 -24.71
CA CYS A 46 -5.54 -4.71 -24.45
C CYS A 46 -5.81 -4.73 -22.93
N PRO A 47 -6.94 -4.18 -22.44
CA PRO A 47 -7.35 -4.33 -21.05
C PRO A 47 -7.51 -5.80 -20.68
N ALA A 48 -7.06 -6.17 -19.48
CA ALA A 48 -7.08 -7.55 -19.01
C ALA A 48 -7.56 -7.63 -17.56
N VAL A 49 -7.89 -8.84 -17.13
CA VAL A 49 -8.23 -9.14 -15.74
C VAL A 49 -7.37 -10.30 -15.31
N LEU A 50 -6.55 -10.08 -14.28
CA LEU A 50 -5.80 -11.15 -13.63
C LEU A 50 -6.70 -11.81 -12.60
N SER A 51 -7.05 -13.08 -12.85
CA SER A 51 -7.76 -13.90 -11.88
C SER A 51 -6.80 -14.45 -10.81
N PRO A 52 -7.30 -14.85 -9.64
CA PRO A 52 -6.49 -15.51 -8.61
C PRO A 52 -5.75 -16.76 -9.12
N SER A 53 -6.34 -17.49 -10.07
CA SER A 53 -5.73 -18.68 -10.69
C SER A 53 -4.47 -18.35 -11.51
N LEU A 54 -4.38 -17.17 -12.10
CA LEU A 54 -3.16 -16.75 -12.82
C LEU A 54 -2.03 -16.46 -11.83
N LEU A 55 -2.33 -15.83 -10.70
CA LEU A 55 -1.35 -15.59 -9.64
C LEU A 55 -0.77 -16.89 -9.07
N ALA A 56 -1.51 -18.01 -9.13
CA ALA A 56 -0.99 -19.32 -8.71
C ALA A 56 0.24 -19.81 -9.50
N HIS A 57 0.49 -19.25 -10.70
CA HIS A 57 1.65 -19.58 -11.54
C HIS A 57 2.90 -18.73 -11.22
N VAL A 58 2.75 -17.72 -10.36
CA VAL A 58 3.87 -16.85 -9.94
C VAL A 58 4.42 -17.35 -8.60
N PRO A 59 5.76 -17.44 -8.43
CA PRO A 59 6.35 -17.84 -7.16
C PRO A 59 5.88 -16.97 -6.00
N ARG A 60 5.54 -17.62 -4.88
CA ARG A 60 5.24 -16.90 -3.64
C ARG A 60 6.54 -16.46 -2.97
N THR A 61 6.52 -15.27 -2.41
CA THR A 61 7.63 -14.66 -1.68
C THR A 61 7.15 -14.22 -0.30
N ALA A 62 7.98 -14.47 0.71
CA ALA A 62 7.82 -13.97 2.07
C ALA A 62 8.95 -12.99 2.39
N ILE A 63 8.60 -11.82 2.94
CA ILE A 63 9.57 -10.80 3.37
C ILE A 63 9.25 -10.33 4.78
N ILE A 64 10.29 -9.95 5.52
CA ILE A 64 10.16 -9.25 6.79
C ILE A 64 10.58 -7.80 6.57
N ARG A 65 9.61 -6.89 6.67
CA ARG A 65 9.81 -5.47 6.42
C ARG A 65 8.96 -4.62 7.34
N ASP A 66 9.52 -3.49 7.72
CA ASP A 66 8.81 -2.49 8.50
C ASP A 66 7.71 -1.84 7.66
N PHE A 67 6.66 -1.38 8.34
CA PHE A 67 5.60 -0.59 7.73
C PHE A 67 5.60 0.82 8.29
N HIS A 68 5.80 1.82 7.44
CA HIS A 68 5.97 3.21 7.85
C HIS A 68 4.75 4.07 7.53
N CYS A 69 4.17 4.73 8.53
CA CYS A 69 3.10 5.69 8.31
C CYS A 69 3.63 7.11 8.11
N VAL A 70 2.92 7.86 7.27
CA VAL A 70 3.20 9.29 7.09
C VAL A 70 2.91 10.10 8.36
N THR A 71 2.08 9.58 9.27
CA THR A 71 1.78 10.18 10.59
C THR A 71 2.77 9.76 11.69
N THR A 72 4.04 9.56 11.32
CA THR A 72 5.20 9.39 12.21
C THR A 72 5.17 8.18 13.15
N TRP A 73 4.54 7.08 12.76
CA TRP A 73 4.70 5.79 13.43
C TRP A 73 5.13 4.68 12.47
N THR A 74 5.85 3.69 13.00
CA THR A 74 6.33 2.52 12.27
C THR A 74 5.94 1.23 12.99
N ALA A 75 5.38 0.27 12.28
CA ALA A 75 5.22 -1.10 12.76
C ALA A 75 6.47 -1.90 12.34
N PRO A 76 7.37 -2.26 13.28
CA PRO A 76 8.59 -2.97 12.94
C PRO A 76 8.34 -4.45 12.66
N GLY A 77 9.19 -5.06 11.83
CA GLY A 77 9.28 -6.51 11.68
C GLY A 77 7.99 -7.17 11.21
N VAL A 78 7.24 -6.54 10.31
CA VAL A 78 5.99 -7.13 9.78
C VAL A 78 6.34 -8.18 8.75
N HIS A 79 5.79 -9.38 8.90
CA HIS A 79 5.94 -10.46 7.93
C HIS A 79 4.85 -10.32 6.88
N TRP A 80 5.25 -10.21 5.61
CA TRP A 80 4.36 -10.13 4.46
C TRP A 80 4.60 -11.31 3.54
N GLU A 81 3.53 -11.90 3.03
CA GLU A 81 3.63 -12.96 2.04
C GLU A 81 2.65 -12.72 0.90
N GLY A 82 3.06 -13.11 -0.30
CA GLY A 82 2.30 -12.95 -1.54
C GLY A 82 3.20 -13.10 -2.75
N TRP A 83 3.05 -12.24 -3.74
CA TRP A 83 3.80 -12.29 -5.00
C TRP A 83 4.62 -11.03 -5.20
N GLN A 84 5.88 -11.16 -5.63
CA GLN A 84 6.68 -9.99 -5.98
C GLN A 84 6.04 -9.27 -7.16
N PHE A 85 5.95 -7.94 -7.07
CA PHE A 85 5.37 -7.15 -8.15
C PHE A 85 6.16 -7.30 -9.45
N SER A 86 7.50 -7.38 -9.37
CA SER A 86 8.37 -7.63 -10.52
C SER A 86 8.07 -8.94 -11.23
N ASP A 87 7.75 -10.00 -10.49
CA ASP A 87 7.46 -11.32 -11.05
C ASP A 87 6.07 -11.34 -11.70
N VAL A 88 5.07 -10.71 -11.05
CA VAL A 88 3.74 -10.51 -11.64
C VAL A 88 3.84 -9.64 -12.90
N TRP A 89 4.70 -8.62 -12.87
CA TRP A 89 4.95 -7.77 -14.03
C TRP A 89 5.55 -8.57 -15.18
N ALA A 90 6.62 -9.31 -14.93
CA ALA A 90 7.29 -10.12 -15.93
C ALA A 90 6.39 -11.22 -16.51
N ALA A 91 5.58 -11.88 -15.66
CA ALA A 91 4.72 -12.98 -16.07
C ALA A 91 3.50 -12.54 -16.89
N PHE A 92 2.96 -11.34 -16.64
CA PHE A 92 1.68 -10.95 -17.25
C PHE A 92 1.62 -9.52 -17.76
N LEU A 93 2.18 -8.55 -17.03
CA LEU A 93 1.95 -7.14 -17.35
C LEU A 93 2.89 -6.63 -18.44
N ALA A 94 4.10 -7.18 -18.58
CA ALA A 94 5.09 -6.74 -19.55
C ALA A 94 4.59 -6.88 -21.00
N GLU A 95 3.86 -7.95 -21.32
CA GLU A 95 3.28 -8.15 -22.66
C GLU A 95 2.07 -7.25 -22.93
N LEU A 96 1.34 -6.89 -21.87
CA LEU A 96 0.17 -6.02 -21.97
C LEU A 96 0.56 -4.53 -22.02
N ALA A 97 1.64 -4.15 -21.36
CA ALA A 97 2.09 -2.78 -21.22
C ALA A 97 2.62 -2.22 -22.53
N ARG A 98 2.31 -0.95 -22.80
CA ARG A 98 3.01 -0.17 -23.82
C ARG A 98 4.43 0.18 -23.32
N PRO A 99 5.41 0.39 -24.22
CA PRO A 99 6.82 0.56 -23.83
C PRO A 99 7.12 1.84 -23.04
N ASP A 100 6.25 2.84 -23.12
CA ASP A 100 6.38 4.15 -22.47
C ASP A 100 5.64 4.25 -21.12
N VAL A 101 5.20 3.13 -20.56
CA VAL A 101 4.62 3.11 -19.21
C VAL A 101 5.68 3.49 -18.17
N THR A 102 5.43 4.55 -17.43
CA THR A 102 6.33 5.05 -16.37
C THR A 102 5.70 5.02 -14.98
N HIS A 103 4.37 4.94 -14.90
CA HIS A 103 3.62 5.01 -13.65
C HIS A 103 2.48 4.00 -13.63
N VAL A 104 2.06 3.62 -12.42
CA VAL A 104 0.88 2.80 -12.19
C VAL A 104 -0.01 3.50 -11.18
N MET A 105 -1.27 3.74 -11.54
CA MET A 105 -2.30 4.14 -10.61
C MET A 105 -2.92 2.88 -10.00
N VAL A 106 -2.64 2.70 -8.71
CA VAL A 106 -3.06 1.55 -7.92
C VAL A 106 -4.33 1.93 -7.19
N SER A 107 -5.41 1.16 -7.35
CA SER A 107 -6.73 1.49 -6.80
C SER A 107 -7.32 0.34 -5.98
N GLY A 108 -7.91 0.68 -4.83
CA GLY A 108 -8.60 -0.24 -3.94
C GLY A 108 -10.12 -0.27 -4.14
N HIS A 109 -10.77 -1.30 -3.61
CA HIS A 109 -12.23 -1.43 -3.60
C HIS A 109 -12.92 -0.37 -2.73
N ASP A 110 -12.22 0.21 -1.75
CA ASP A 110 -12.69 1.34 -0.94
C ASP A 110 -12.75 2.67 -1.71
N GLY A 111 -12.21 2.69 -2.94
CA GLY A 111 -12.11 3.85 -3.81
C GLY A 111 -10.86 4.70 -3.55
N TYR A 112 -9.98 4.29 -2.62
CA TYR A 112 -8.69 4.92 -2.45
C TYR A 112 -7.75 4.54 -3.60
N ARG A 113 -6.90 5.49 -4.02
CA ARG A 113 -5.94 5.28 -5.10
C ARG A 113 -4.67 6.07 -4.89
N ALA A 114 -3.56 5.53 -5.37
CA ALA A 114 -2.28 6.24 -5.41
C ALA A 114 -1.56 5.98 -6.73
N CYS A 115 -1.01 7.04 -7.31
CA CYS A 115 -0.07 6.95 -8.43
C CYS A 115 1.32 6.65 -7.87
N VAL A 116 1.96 5.60 -8.37
CA VAL A 116 3.30 5.17 -7.98
C VAL A 116 4.16 5.05 -9.24
N PRO A 117 5.42 5.55 -9.24
CA PRO A 117 6.35 5.29 -10.33
C PRO A 117 6.57 3.78 -10.50
N LEU A 118 6.64 3.32 -11.76
CA LEU A 118 6.88 1.91 -12.05
C LEU A 118 8.23 1.45 -11.47
N GLU A 119 9.27 2.28 -11.57
CA GLU A 119 10.59 2.01 -10.98
C GLU A 119 10.55 1.67 -9.48
N GLU A 120 9.64 2.30 -8.72
CA GLU A 120 9.49 2.01 -7.29
C GLU A 120 8.75 0.68 -7.08
N LEU A 121 7.79 0.35 -7.94
CA LEU A 121 7.06 -0.91 -7.88
C LEU A 121 7.92 -2.11 -8.30
N MET A 122 8.92 -1.90 -9.13
CA MET A 122 9.83 -2.95 -9.61
C MET A 122 10.93 -3.33 -8.60
N ARG A 123 10.93 -2.76 -7.39
CA ARG A 123 11.89 -3.13 -6.35
C ARG A 123 11.59 -4.53 -5.79
N ALA A 124 12.64 -5.26 -5.43
CA ALA A 124 12.58 -6.66 -5.01
C ALA A 124 11.78 -6.91 -3.70
N ASP A 125 11.52 -5.87 -2.91
CA ASP A 125 10.74 -5.95 -1.68
C ASP A 125 9.30 -5.44 -1.82
N VAL A 126 8.84 -5.18 -3.05
CA VAL A 126 7.46 -4.80 -3.34
C VAL A 126 6.62 -6.04 -3.63
N LEU A 127 5.54 -6.22 -2.86
CA LEU A 127 4.65 -7.37 -2.96
C LEU A 127 3.20 -6.97 -3.26
N LEU A 128 2.53 -7.84 -4.01
CA LEU A 128 1.09 -8.02 -3.90
C LEU A 128 0.85 -9.06 -2.78
N ALA A 129 0.56 -8.59 -1.57
CA ALA A 129 0.45 -9.43 -0.38
C ALA A 129 -0.99 -9.86 -0.11
N ASP A 130 -1.16 -11.12 0.29
CA ASP A 130 -2.42 -11.73 0.73
C ASP A 130 -2.35 -12.26 2.17
N HIS A 131 -1.15 -12.33 2.76
CA HIS A 131 -0.93 -12.70 4.16
C HIS A 131 -0.09 -11.67 4.91
N MET A 132 -0.33 -11.60 6.21
CA MET A 132 0.39 -10.78 7.16
C MET A 132 0.60 -11.56 8.46
N ASN A 133 1.84 -11.63 8.95
CA ASN A 133 2.20 -12.33 10.19
C ASN A 133 1.69 -13.79 10.24
N GLY A 134 1.88 -14.52 9.14
CA GLY A 134 1.51 -15.94 9.01
C GLY A 134 0.00 -16.21 8.93
N LYS A 135 -0.83 -15.17 8.77
CA LYS A 135 -2.29 -15.30 8.66
C LYS A 135 -2.80 -14.59 7.40
N PRO A 136 -3.91 -15.03 6.80
CA PRO A 136 -4.56 -14.28 5.74
C PRO A 136 -4.86 -12.85 6.18
N LEU A 137 -4.79 -11.90 5.25
CA LEU A 137 -5.14 -10.52 5.54
C LEU A 137 -6.56 -10.43 6.11
N THR A 138 -6.72 -9.59 7.13
CA THR A 138 -8.05 -9.20 7.60
C THR A 138 -8.61 -8.09 6.71
N PRO A 139 -9.93 -7.88 6.68
CA PRO A 139 -10.52 -6.72 5.99
C PRO A 139 -9.90 -5.40 6.46
N ALA A 140 -9.60 -5.23 7.75
CA ALA A 140 -8.95 -4.03 8.27
C ALA A 140 -7.57 -3.75 7.64
N HIS A 141 -6.85 -4.81 7.29
CA HIS A 141 -5.51 -4.75 6.68
C HIS A 141 -5.52 -4.89 5.16
N GLY A 142 -6.68 -4.89 4.52
CA GLY A 142 -6.78 -4.79 3.06
C GLY A 142 -7.01 -6.10 2.34
N ALA A 143 -7.58 -7.12 2.99
CA ALA A 143 -8.00 -8.36 2.34
C ALA A 143 -8.84 -8.13 1.06
N PRO A 144 -8.77 -9.05 0.09
CA PRO A 144 -7.93 -10.26 0.04
C PRO A 144 -6.49 -9.98 -0.38
N LEU A 145 -6.23 -8.84 -1.02
CA LEU A 145 -4.97 -8.52 -1.67
C LEU A 145 -4.63 -7.06 -1.42
N ARG A 146 -3.38 -6.74 -1.13
CA ARG A 146 -2.90 -5.37 -0.96
C ARG A 146 -1.53 -5.16 -1.60
N LEU A 147 -1.21 -3.92 -1.91
CA LEU A 147 0.14 -3.53 -2.28
C LEU A 147 0.97 -3.27 -1.00
N ILE A 148 2.17 -3.85 -0.96
CA ILE A 148 3.21 -3.59 0.02
C ILE A 148 4.44 -3.06 -0.72
N ALA A 149 4.82 -1.83 -0.43
CA ALA A 149 6.03 -1.16 -0.91
C ALA A 149 6.75 -0.55 0.31
N PRO A 150 7.65 -1.31 0.97
CA PRO A 150 8.26 -0.95 2.25
C PRO A 150 9.02 0.37 2.23
N GLN A 151 9.64 0.69 1.11
CA GLN A 151 10.40 1.92 0.90
C GLN A 151 9.51 3.18 0.82
N LEU A 152 8.19 3.00 0.67
CA LEU A 152 7.22 4.08 0.55
C LEU A 152 6.33 4.19 1.79
N TYR A 153 5.87 5.41 2.08
CA TYR A 153 4.90 5.62 3.14
C TYR A 153 3.57 4.88 2.90
N GLY A 154 2.88 4.56 3.99
CA GLY A 154 1.68 3.73 4.00
C GLY A 154 0.52 4.22 3.12
N TYR A 155 0.48 5.50 2.74
CA TYR A 155 -0.53 6.02 1.81
C TYR A 155 -0.30 5.59 0.35
N LYS A 156 0.89 5.09 0.01
CA LYS A 156 1.16 4.44 -1.29
C LYS A 156 0.89 2.93 -1.26
N ASN A 157 0.71 2.36 -0.07
CA ASN A 157 0.46 0.93 0.15
C ASN A 157 -1.05 0.65 0.13
N ILE A 158 -1.60 0.46 -1.07
CA ILE A 158 -3.05 0.36 -1.30
C ILE A 158 -3.64 -0.92 -0.71
N LYS A 159 -4.70 -0.77 0.07
CA LYS A 159 -5.51 -1.86 0.64
C LYS A 159 -6.63 -2.26 -0.33
N HIS A 160 -7.11 -3.49 -0.22
CA HIS A 160 -8.25 -4.00 -1.01
C HIS A 160 -8.02 -3.84 -2.51
N LEU A 161 -6.85 -4.25 -2.97
CA LEU A 161 -6.37 -4.01 -4.33
C LEU A 161 -7.40 -4.51 -5.36
N ARG A 162 -7.78 -3.62 -6.28
CA ARG A 162 -8.83 -3.85 -7.27
C ARG A 162 -8.34 -3.67 -8.70
N ARG A 163 -7.57 -2.61 -8.96
CA ARG A 163 -7.11 -2.27 -10.31
C ARG A 163 -5.72 -1.67 -10.35
N LEU A 164 -5.01 -1.97 -11.43
CA LEU A 164 -3.80 -1.28 -11.87
C LEU A 164 -4.11 -0.57 -13.19
N GLU A 165 -3.94 0.74 -13.20
CA GLU A 165 -4.01 1.56 -14.41
C GLU A 165 -2.60 1.97 -14.79
N LEU A 166 -2.14 1.51 -15.95
CA LEU A 166 -0.80 1.81 -16.46
C LEU A 166 -0.83 3.18 -17.13
N LEU A 167 0.21 3.99 -16.90
CA LEU A 167 0.22 5.40 -17.27
C LEU A 167 1.59 5.79 -17.87
N PRO A 168 1.62 6.63 -18.93
CA PRO A 168 2.87 7.12 -19.49
C PRO A 168 3.46 8.30 -18.71
N ALA A 169 2.69 8.89 -17.79
CA ALA A 169 3.07 10.07 -17.02
C ALA A 169 2.39 10.09 -15.62
N PRO A 170 2.95 10.82 -14.65
CA PRO A 170 2.37 10.90 -13.31
C PRO A 170 1.03 11.64 -13.31
N VAL A 171 0.05 11.09 -12.59
CA VAL A 171 -1.24 11.75 -12.35
C VAL A 171 -1.18 12.47 -11.00
N SER A 172 -1.11 13.80 -11.02
CA SER A 172 -1.25 14.61 -9.81
C SER A 172 -2.09 15.86 -10.03
N SER A 173 -3.11 16.03 -9.17
CA SER A 173 -3.84 17.30 -9.06
C SER A 173 -2.97 18.31 -8.29
N ARG A 174 -3.20 19.62 -8.52
CA ARG A 174 -2.47 20.70 -7.80
C ARG A 174 -2.60 20.54 -6.27
N VAL A 175 -3.79 20.19 -5.78
CA VAL A 175 -4.05 19.91 -4.35
C VAL A 175 -3.37 18.61 -3.90
N GLY A 176 -3.37 17.58 -4.74
CA GLY A 176 -2.70 16.31 -4.45
C GLY A 176 -1.19 16.45 -4.28
N ARG A 177 -0.54 17.31 -5.07
CA ARG A 177 0.89 17.64 -4.93
C ARG A 177 1.25 18.32 -3.61
N LEU A 178 0.33 19.12 -3.06
CA LEU A 178 0.55 19.81 -1.79
C LEU A 178 0.45 18.86 -0.60
N LEU A 179 -0.52 17.94 -0.64
CA LEU A 179 -0.84 17.04 0.48
C LEU A 179 -0.12 15.70 0.44
N SER A 180 0.31 15.24 -0.74
CA SER A 180 0.99 13.96 -0.92
C SER A 180 2.19 14.10 -1.83
N HIS A 181 3.29 13.45 -1.46
CA HIS A 181 4.48 13.45 -2.29
C HIS A 181 4.28 12.57 -3.54
N PRO A 182 4.81 12.96 -4.71
CA PRO A 182 4.73 12.14 -5.92
C PRO A 182 5.24 10.71 -5.73
N ARG A 183 6.43 10.56 -5.13
CA ARG A 183 7.07 9.26 -4.79
C ARG A 183 6.70 8.78 -3.39
N GLY A 184 7.16 9.47 -2.35
CA GLY A 184 6.75 9.20 -0.97
C GLY A 184 7.70 8.28 -0.24
N ARG A 185 8.99 8.37 -0.56
CA ARG A 185 10.06 7.56 0.02
C ARG A 185 10.31 7.89 1.49
N VAL A 186 10.53 6.84 2.28
CA VAL A 186 10.63 6.94 3.73
C VAL A 186 11.99 7.49 4.17
N ASP A 187 13.07 7.01 3.55
CA ASP A 187 14.46 7.40 3.81
C ASP A 187 14.71 8.90 3.60
N LEU A 188 14.08 9.48 2.59
CA LEU A 188 14.21 10.88 2.24
C LEU A 188 13.19 11.79 2.95
N GLU A 189 12.40 11.28 3.90
CA GLU A 189 11.29 11.99 4.53
C GLU A 189 10.35 12.69 3.53
N GLU A 190 10.01 12.03 2.41
CA GLU A 190 9.14 12.57 1.37
C GLU A 190 7.65 12.54 1.79
N ARG A 191 7.30 13.34 2.80
CA ARG A 191 5.93 13.40 3.35
C ARG A 191 5.01 14.29 2.52
N SER A 192 5.52 15.39 1.96
CA SER A 192 4.76 16.37 1.16
C SER A 192 5.53 16.78 -0.09
N GLY A 193 4.84 17.12 -1.18
CA GLY A 193 5.48 17.50 -2.44
C GLY A 193 6.17 18.87 -2.46
N THR A 194 5.94 19.71 -1.46
CA THR A 194 6.67 20.97 -1.23
C THR A 194 7.45 20.84 0.07
N GLY A 195 8.70 21.32 0.14
CA GLY A 195 9.73 21.12 1.18
C GLY A 195 9.39 21.46 2.65
N VAL A 196 8.24 20.99 3.10
CA VAL A 196 7.56 21.26 4.37
C VAL A 196 7.52 19.97 5.21
N SER A 197 8.21 18.90 4.79
CA SER A 197 8.22 17.59 5.47
C SER A 197 8.56 17.68 6.95
N ARG A 198 9.52 18.53 7.35
CA ARG A 198 9.90 18.74 8.76
C ARG A 198 8.77 19.38 9.57
N PHE A 199 8.05 20.32 8.98
CA PHE A 199 6.88 20.94 9.60
C PHE A 199 5.74 19.93 9.73
N TRP A 200 5.44 19.17 8.68
CA TRP A 200 4.44 18.10 8.73
C TRP A 200 4.79 17.03 9.76
N ARG A 201 6.07 16.64 9.87
CA ARG A 201 6.55 15.72 10.91
C ARG A 201 6.27 16.26 12.30
N TRP A 202 6.58 17.54 12.56
CA TRP A 202 6.26 18.17 13.85
C TRP A 202 4.75 18.16 14.12
N MET A 203 3.94 18.57 13.14
CA MET A 203 2.48 18.55 13.23
C MET A 203 1.90 17.15 13.48
N TYR A 204 2.43 16.11 12.83
CA TYR A 204 1.94 14.74 13.01
C TYR A 204 2.38 14.14 14.33
N ARG A 205 3.57 14.50 14.83
CA ARG A 205 4.10 13.98 16.10
C ARG A 205 3.24 14.39 17.30
N THR A 206 2.62 15.56 17.27
CA THR A 206 1.69 15.98 18.34
C THR A 206 0.37 15.20 18.31
N GLN A 207 0.00 14.65 17.15
CA GLN A 207 -1.27 13.95 16.92
C GLN A 207 -1.14 12.43 16.96
N VAL A 208 0.08 11.88 16.89
CA VAL A 208 0.32 10.43 16.72
C VAL A 208 -0.30 9.61 17.84
N SER A 209 -0.18 10.03 19.10
CA SER A 209 -0.73 9.29 20.24
C SER A 209 -2.26 9.20 20.19
N GLY A 210 -2.94 10.30 19.86
CA GLY A 210 -4.39 10.33 19.68
C GLY A 210 -4.85 9.49 18.49
N TYR A 211 -4.12 9.56 17.38
CA TYR A 211 -4.37 8.74 16.20
C TYR A 211 -4.25 7.24 16.50
N LEU A 212 -3.16 6.83 17.16
CA LEU A 212 -2.91 5.43 17.49
C LEU A 212 -3.95 4.88 18.49
N CYS A 213 -4.36 5.70 19.47
CA CYS A 213 -5.44 5.34 20.39
C CYS A 213 -6.75 5.08 19.64
N GLY A 214 -7.18 6.01 18.78
CA GLY A 214 -8.39 5.84 17.97
C GLY A 214 -8.30 4.67 16.98
N ALA A 215 -7.13 4.46 16.38
CA ALA A 215 -6.89 3.36 15.44
C ALA A 215 -6.95 1.99 16.12
N ARG A 216 -6.48 1.86 17.36
CA ARG A 216 -6.60 0.65 18.19
C ARG A 216 -8.06 0.36 18.58
N ALA A 217 -8.80 1.38 19.01
CA ALA A 217 -10.23 1.24 19.31
C ALA A 217 -11.03 0.75 18.09
N LEU A 218 -10.71 1.25 16.88
CA LEU A 218 -11.33 0.79 15.64
C LEU A 218 -10.96 -0.67 15.28
N SER A 219 -9.75 -1.13 15.61
CA SER A 219 -9.38 -2.54 15.41
C SER A 219 -10.07 -3.47 16.38
N GLU A 220 -10.30 -3.06 17.63
CA GLU A 220 -10.97 -3.86 18.66
C GLU A 220 -12.47 -3.99 18.37
N HIS A 221 -13.13 -2.94 17.86
CA HIS A 221 -14.55 -2.97 17.48
C HIS A 221 -14.83 -3.59 16.10
N SER A 222 -13.80 -4.09 15.42
CA SER A 222 -13.94 -4.88 14.18
C SER A 222 -14.32 -6.33 14.51
N HIS A 223 -15.39 -6.56 15.28
CA HIS A 223 -15.92 -7.91 15.46
C HIS A 223 -16.46 -8.45 14.12
N PRO A 224 -16.25 -9.73 13.80
CA PRO A 224 -16.99 -10.35 12.71
C PRO A 224 -18.46 -10.27 13.07
N ILE A 225 -19.26 -9.59 12.26
CA ILE A 225 -20.70 -9.74 12.33
C ILE A 225 -20.98 -11.16 11.83
N THR A 226 -20.97 -12.13 12.74
CA THR A 226 -21.81 -13.32 12.60
C THR A 226 -23.23 -12.79 12.48
N ARG A 227 -23.78 -12.78 11.26
CA ARG A 227 -25.20 -12.54 11.09
C ARG A 227 -25.96 -13.78 11.62
N PRO A 228 -27.15 -13.58 12.21
CA PRO A 228 -28.03 -14.66 12.62
C PRO A 228 -28.47 -15.53 11.44
#